data_AF-A0A9W7EHG2-F1
#
_entry.id   AF-A0A9W7EHG2-F1
#
_cell.length_a   1.000
_cell.length_b   1.000
_cell.length_c   1.000
_cell.angle_alpha   90.00
_cell.angle_beta   90.00
_cell.angle_gamma   90.00
#
_symmetry.space_group_name_H-M   'P 1'
#
loop_
_entity.id
_entity.type
_entity.pdbx_description
1 polymer ?
#
loop_
_entity_poly.entity_id
_entity_poly.type
_entity_poly.pdbx_seq_one_letter_code
_entity_poly.pdbx_strand_id
1 'polypeptide(L)'
;MKIFIHFNTGSESLHKTLKIGLPKKWLKKPPTPILPLFIESYNKGREEGEFLKVEDCGMCDGEGRVFDCGEGGFTVEEVMENQDDVYVTPISEIDEGKGFVQKKVKVTPPSAPTPMEITPIPQKNPAEKAGHPSHYLRCIHLGCQKFFDPLEPPKCVHHVKPPVFHETAKWWSCCPGKKAYDWEGFQTVPGCTESICTNVREEGGAKVGEFMGGVELRGGDSGDKLMDAKGFNDRELARDRLKQVGDLVKEQWCDVDEASWEQLLGQMKGVGDGSEEEKKLREIGAVIKAAIKGKIVEGMRIS
;
A
#
# COMPACT_ATOMS: atom_id res chain seq x y z
N MET A 1 -4.61 -4.83 8.51
CA MET A 1 -3.60 -4.87 9.59
C MET A 1 -3.21 -6.32 9.80
N LYS A 2 -1.93 -6.63 9.89
CA LYS A 2 -1.44 -7.97 10.25
C LYS A 2 -0.83 -7.89 11.65
N ILE A 3 -1.01 -8.89 12.48
CA ILE A 3 -0.38 -8.98 13.81
C ILE A 3 0.18 -10.38 14.02
N PHE A 4 1.09 -10.51 14.98
CA PHE A 4 1.63 -11.77 15.44
C PHE A 4 1.14 -12.03 16.85
N ILE A 5 0.66 -13.24 17.10
CA ILE A 5 0.17 -13.66 18.41
C ILE A 5 1.06 -14.80 18.90
N HIS A 6 1.67 -14.63 20.06
CA HIS A 6 2.59 -15.56 20.68
C HIS A 6 2.02 -16.11 21.97
N PHE A 7 2.15 -17.41 22.18
CA PHE A 7 1.91 -18.07 23.46
C PHE A 7 3.18 -18.85 23.82
N ASN A 8 3.73 -18.57 25.00
CA ASN A 8 4.97 -19.20 25.48
C ASN A 8 4.86 -19.48 26.98
N THR A 9 4.80 -20.76 27.34
CA THR A 9 4.75 -21.24 28.74
C THR A 9 6.10 -21.79 29.21
N GLY A 10 7.20 -21.44 28.54
CA GLY A 10 8.55 -21.93 28.87
C GLY A 10 8.85 -23.36 28.41
N SER A 11 7.83 -24.15 28.05
CA SER A 11 7.97 -25.45 27.39
C SER A 11 7.86 -25.31 25.87
N GLU A 12 8.90 -25.71 25.12
CA GLU A 12 8.93 -25.60 23.65
C GLU A 12 7.77 -26.33 22.94
N SER A 13 7.21 -27.38 23.54
CA SER A 13 6.07 -28.15 23.01
C SER A 13 4.72 -27.41 23.06
N LEU A 14 4.58 -26.44 23.96
CA LEU A 14 3.38 -25.64 24.14
C LEU A 14 3.50 -24.25 23.49
N HIS A 15 4.67 -23.91 22.94
CA HIS A 15 4.84 -22.68 22.20
C HIS A 15 3.96 -22.66 20.94
N LYS A 16 3.28 -21.53 20.70
CA LYS A 16 2.61 -21.28 19.42
C LYS A 16 2.71 -19.82 19.02
N THR A 17 3.08 -19.60 17.75
CA THR A 17 3.02 -18.30 17.12
C THR A 17 2.07 -18.33 15.93
N LEU A 18 1.12 -17.39 15.88
CA LEU A 18 0.13 -17.28 14.82
C LEU A 18 0.18 -15.88 14.18
N LYS A 19 0.37 -15.84 12.87
CA LYS A 19 0.26 -14.61 12.08
C LYS A 19 -1.15 -14.48 11.54
N ILE A 20 -1.90 -13.45 11.97
CA ILE A 20 -3.26 -13.22 11.50
C ILE A 20 -3.42 -11.89 10.77
N GLY A 21 -4.22 -11.91 9.70
CA GLY A 21 -4.68 -10.70 9.02
C GLY A 21 -6.02 -10.27 9.59
N LEU A 22 -6.05 -9.13 10.29
CA LEU A 22 -7.28 -8.62 10.90
C LEU A 22 -8.20 -8.00 9.84
N PRO A 23 -9.47 -8.44 9.75
CA PRO A 23 -10.48 -7.81 8.89
C PRO A 23 -10.70 -6.34 9.25
N LYS A 24 -10.95 -5.48 8.25
CA LYS A 24 -11.19 -4.04 8.46
C LYS A 24 -12.33 -3.74 9.45
N LYS A 25 -13.35 -4.61 9.49
CA LYS A 25 -14.51 -4.49 10.40
C LYS A 25 -14.16 -4.64 11.89
N TRP A 26 -13.01 -5.21 12.23
CA TRP A 26 -12.56 -5.39 13.62
C TRP A 26 -11.68 -4.24 14.11
N LEU A 27 -11.14 -3.43 13.19
CA LEU A 27 -10.26 -2.32 13.55
C LEU A 27 -10.93 -1.30 14.45
N LYS A 28 -12.22 -1.02 14.20
CA LYS A 28 -13.05 -0.08 14.98
C LYS A 28 -13.75 -0.71 16.19
N LYS A 29 -13.36 -1.92 16.58
CA LYS A 29 -13.94 -2.65 17.72
C LYS A 29 -12.83 -2.97 18.72
N PRO A 30 -13.17 -3.25 19.99
CA PRO A 30 -12.18 -3.74 20.94
C PRO A 30 -11.58 -5.07 20.47
N PRO A 31 -10.38 -5.45 20.95
CA PRO A 31 -9.67 -6.66 20.55
C PRO A 31 -10.32 -7.98 21.03
N THR A 32 -11.60 -7.96 21.41
CA THR A 32 -12.36 -9.13 21.90
C THR A 32 -12.36 -10.35 20.99
N PRO A 33 -12.45 -10.24 19.64
CA PRO A 33 -12.52 -11.45 18.81
C PRO A 33 -11.17 -12.14 18.64
N ILE A 34 -10.05 -11.52 19.05
CA ILE A 34 -8.71 -12.02 18.72
C ILE A 34 -8.34 -13.24 19.59
N LEU A 35 -8.63 -13.18 20.90
CA LEU A 35 -8.30 -14.27 21.83
C LEU A 35 -9.02 -15.58 21.51
N PRO A 36 -10.35 -15.62 21.26
CA PRO A 36 -11.04 -16.86 20.91
C PRO A 36 -10.50 -17.52 19.64
N LEU A 37 -10.12 -16.74 18.63
CA LEU A 37 -9.56 -17.27 17.38
C LEU A 37 -8.19 -17.89 17.58
N PHE A 38 -7.37 -17.27 18.44
CA PHE A 38 -6.09 -17.85 18.80
C PHE A 38 -6.28 -19.18 19.54
N ILE A 39 -7.17 -19.22 20.52
CA ILE A 39 -7.44 -20.42 21.32
C ILE A 39 -8.03 -21.55 20.47
N GLU A 40 -8.98 -21.25 19.57
CA GLU A 40 -9.49 -22.23 18.61
C GLU A 40 -8.36 -22.78 17.73
N SER A 41 -7.48 -21.91 17.24
CA SER A 41 -6.30 -22.34 16.48
C SER A 41 -5.36 -23.19 17.35
N TYR A 42 -5.12 -22.80 18.61
CA TYR A 42 -4.21 -23.47 19.54
C TYR A 42 -4.68 -24.88 19.91
N ASN A 43 -5.95 -25.03 20.28
CA ASN A 43 -6.56 -26.30 20.69
C ASN A 43 -6.78 -27.26 19.51
N LYS A 44 -6.80 -26.74 18.26
CA LYS A 44 -6.99 -27.57 17.07
C LYS A 44 -5.90 -28.64 16.94
N GLY A 45 -6.30 -29.89 17.18
CA GLY A 45 -5.43 -31.07 17.06
C GLY A 45 -4.59 -31.39 18.31
N ARG A 46 -4.90 -30.76 19.46
CA ARG A 46 -4.31 -31.11 20.77
C ARG A 46 -5.23 -32.03 21.56
N GLU A 47 -4.68 -32.66 22.61
CA GLU A 47 -5.43 -33.43 23.58
C GLU A 47 -6.07 -32.52 24.64
N GLU A 48 -7.20 -32.94 25.20
CA GLU A 48 -8.06 -32.13 26.08
C GLU A 48 -7.35 -31.62 27.35
N GLY A 49 -6.29 -32.31 27.80
CA GLY A 49 -5.47 -31.90 28.94
C GLY A 49 -4.56 -30.68 28.69
N GLU A 50 -4.36 -30.27 27.44
CA GLU A 50 -3.52 -29.12 27.06
C GLU A 50 -4.34 -27.92 26.55
N PHE A 51 -5.66 -27.95 26.72
CA PHE A 51 -6.53 -26.93 26.14
C PHE A 51 -6.45 -25.61 26.90
N LEU A 52 -6.31 -24.54 26.13
CA LEU A 52 -6.50 -23.19 26.63
C LEU A 52 -7.98 -22.86 26.61
N LYS A 53 -8.44 -22.16 27.65
CA LYS A 53 -9.78 -21.59 27.73
C LYS A 53 -9.72 -20.09 27.64
N VAL A 54 -10.74 -19.50 27.01
CA VAL A 54 -10.84 -18.04 26.85
C VAL A 54 -10.90 -17.33 28.20
N GLU A 55 -11.57 -17.95 29.17
CA GLU A 55 -11.76 -17.43 30.53
C GLU A 55 -10.48 -17.41 31.36
N ASP A 56 -9.51 -18.26 31.04
CA ASP A 56 -8.26 -18.42 31.81
C ASP A 56 -7.07 -17.69 31.17
N CYS A 57 -7.27 -17.04 30.02
CA CYS A 57 -6.23 -16.39 29.25
C CYS A 57 -6.50 -14.89 29.09
N GLY A 58 -5.45 -14.07 29.16
CA GLY A 58 -5.46 -12.68 28.77
C GLY A 58 -4.55 -12.41 27.59
N MET A 59 -4.74 -11.24 26.96
CA MET A 59 -3.84 -10.73 25.93
C MET A 59 -3.04 -9.57 26.49
N CYS A 60 -1.74 -9.56 26.24
CA CYS A 60 -0.84 -8.48 26.61
C CYS A 60 0.10 -8.08 25.46
N ASP A 61 0.69 -6.89 25.56
CA ASP A 61 1.72 -6.42 24.63
C ASP A 61 3.12 -6.92 25.04
N GLY A 62 4.15 -6.55 24.27
CA GLY A 62 5.54 -6.92 24.57
C GLY A 62 6.10 -6.38 25.89
N GLU A 63 5.46 -5.39 26.50
CA GLU A 63 5.83 -4.88 27.83
C GLU A 63 5.08 -5.64 28.94
N GLY A 64 4.06 -6.43 28.59
CA GLY A 64 3.20 -7.18 29.52
C GLY A 64 2.00 -6.37 30.01
N ARG A 65 1.63 -5.27 29.32
CA ARG A 65 0.40 -4.51 29.61
C ARG A 65 -0.80 -5.23 29.02
N VAL A 66 -1.91 -5.28 29.76
CA VAL A 66 -3.10 -6.05 29.36
C VAL A 66 -3.98 -5.26 28.39
N PHE A 67 -4.42 -5.89 27.30
CA PHE A 67 -5.42 -5.29 26.41
C PHE A 67 -6.80 -5.31 27.07
N ASP A 68 -7.47 -4.16 27.12
CA ASP A 68 -8.84 -4.07 27.62
C ASP A 68 -9.84 -4.63 26.57
N CYS A 69 -10.30 -5.84 26.82
CA CYS A 69 -11.29 -6.54 26.02
C CYS A 69 -12.74 -6.33 26.52
N GLY A 70 -12.99 -5.38 27.42
CA GLY A 70 -14.32 -5.10 27.97
C GLY A 70 -15.22 -4.23 27.07
N GLU A 71 -16.52 -4.17 27.41
CA GLU A 71 -17.45 -3.22 26.79
C GLU A 71 -17.08 -1.78 27.20
N GLY A 72 -16.44 -1.05 26.30
CA GLY A 72 -15.92 0.30 26.55
C GLY A 72 -14.40 0.43 26.43
N GLY A 73 -13.70 -0.69 26.22
CA GLY A 73 -12.26 -0.72 25.96
C GLY A 73 -11.86 -0.04 24.64
N PHE A 74 -10.56 0.21 24.49
CA PHE A 74 -10.00 0.84 23.29
C PHE A 74 -10.12 -0.07 22.06
N THR A 75 -10.23 0.54 20.88
CA THR A 75 -10.36 -0.20 19.62
C THR A 75 -9.01 -0.72 19.14
N VAL A 76 -9.01 -1.80 18.34
CA VAL A 76 -7.80 -2.40 17.76
C VAL A 76 -6.90 -1.37 17.08
N GLU A 77 -7.48 -0.41 16.35
CA GLU A 77 -6.72 0.66 15.67
C GLU A 77 -6.07 1.68 16.62
N GLU A 78 -6.56 1.79 17.86
CA GLU A 78 -6.04 2.70 18.87
C GLU A 78 -4.92 2.08 19.71
N VAL A 79 -4.84 0.75 19.77
CA VAL A 79 -3.89 0.04 20.65
C VAL A 79 -2.92 -0.88 19.92
N MET A 80 -3.16 -1.21 18.65
CA MET A 80 -2.34 -2.13 17.86
C MET A 80 -1.87 -1.52 16.53
N GLU A 81 -0.65 -1.86 16.11
CA GLU A 81 -0.09 -1.44 14.83
C GLU A 81 0.04 -2.59 13.83
N ASN A 82 0.40 -2.26 12.58
CA ASN A 82 0.66 -3.30 11.59
C ASN A 82 2.01 -3.97 11.90
N GLN A 83 1.97 -5.29 12.03
CA GLN A 83 3.06 -6.18 12.45
C GLN A 83 3.39 -6.09 13.95
N ASP A 84 2.44 -5.68 14.78
CA ASP A 84 2.59 -5.72 16.24
C ASP A 84 2.66 -7.17 16.75
N ASP A 85 3.43 -7.34 17.82
CA ASP A 85 3.56 -8.60 18.57
C ASP A 85 2.66 -8.56 19.80
N VAL A 86 1.82 -9.58 19.92
CA VAL A 86 0.81 -9.72 20.97
C VAL A 86 1.05 -11.04 21.67
N TYR A 87 0.96 -11.05 22.98
CA TYR A 87 1.22 -12.22 23.79
C TYR A 87 -0.09 -12.68 24.44
N VAL A 88 -0.34 -13.97 24.38
CA VAL A 88 -1.39 -14.63 25.15
C VAL A 88 -0.71 -15.23 26.37
N THR A 89 -1.25 -14.94 27.54
CA THR A 89 -0.72 -15.40 28.83
C THR A 89 -1.87 -15.86 29.73
N PRO A 90 -1.68 -16.90 30.54
CA PRO A 90 -2.64 -17.28 31.57
C PRO A 90 -2.90 -16.10 32.50
N ILE A 91 -4.15 -15.92 32.95
CA ILE A 91 -4.53 -14.81 33.85
C ILE A 91 -3.72 -14.86 35.15
N SER A 92 -3.37 -16.05 35.63
CA SER A 92 -2.52 -16.23 36.81
C SER A 92 -1.09 -15.69 36.68
N GLU A 93 -0.60 -15.50 35.45
CA GLU A 93 0.75 -15.01 35.16
C GLU A 93 0.75 -13.52 34.76
N ILE A 94 -0.43 -12.88 34.71
CA ILE A 94 -0.54 -11.47 34.39
C ILE A 94 -0.07 -10.65 35.60
N ASP A 95 0.95 -9.83 35.37
CA ASP A 95 1.42 -8.85 36.35
C ASP A 95 0.47 -7.66 36.39
N GLU A 96 -0.44 -7.66 37.38
CA GLU A 96 -1.40 -6.57 37.62
C GLU A 96 -0.72 -5.21 37.81
N GLY A 97 0.57 -5.18 38.19
CA GLY A 97 1.35 -3.96 38.37
C GLY A 97 1.68 -3.23 37.05
N LYS A 98 1.56 -3.90 35.90
CA LYS A 98 1.84 -3.31 34.57
C LYS A 98 0.66 -2.53 34.00
N GLY A 99 -0.54 -2.74 34.53
CA GLY A 99 -1.75 -2.04 34.10
C GLY A 99 -2.21 -2.38 32.67
N PHE A 100 -3.09 -1.53 32.15
CA PHE A 100 -3.72 -1.73 30.82
C PHE A 100 -2.96 -1.03 29.71
N VAL A 101 -3.02 -1.59 28.50
CA VAL A 101 -2.57 -0.94 27.28
C VAL A 101 -3.38 0.35 27.09
N GLN A 102 -2.70 1.48 27.16
CA GLN A 102 -3.30 2.78 26.89
C GLN A 102 -3.41 2.98 25.38
N LYS A 103 -4.29 3.89 24.93
CA LYS A 103 -4.28 4.32 23.52
C LYS A 103 -2.84 4.66 23.16
N LYS A 104 -2.36 4.08 22.05
CA LYS A 104 -1.20 4.60 21.34
C LYS A 104 -1.63 5.98 20.86
N VAL A 105 -1.51 6.98 21.73
CA VAL A 105 -1.54 8.38 21.33
C VAL A 105 -0.52 8.42 20.23
N LYS A 106 -0.98 8.72 19.02
CA LYS A 106 -0.07 9.00 17.93
C LYS A 106 0.71 10.19 18.41
N VAL A 107 1.84 9.94 19.05
CA VAL A 107 2.82 10.93 19.41
C VAL A 107 3.29 11.37 18.03
N THR A 108 2.60 12.36 17.46
CA THR A 108 3.28 13.34 16.67
C THR A 108 4.53 13.66 17.49
N PRO A 109 5.74 13.47 16.95
CA PRO A 109 6.97 13.70 17.68
C PRO A 109 6.82 15.00 18.46
N PRO A 110 7.27 15.05 19.74
CA PRO A 110 6.99 16.17 20.59
C PRO A 110 7.30 17.47 19.85
N SER A 111 6.27 18.27 19.57
CA SER A 111 6.48 19.70 19.59
C SER A 111 7.12 19.97 20.95
N ALA A 112 8.29 20.59 20.87
CA ALA A 112 9.07 21.10 21.99
C ALA A 112 8.18 21.68 23.12
N PRO A 113 8.63 21.64 24.38
CA PRO A 113 7.81 21.85 25.57
C PRO A 113 6.96 23.12 25.50
N THR A 114 5.76 23.04 26.08
CA THR A 114 4.85 24.18 26.26
C THR A 114 5.64 25.34 26.86
N PRO A 115 5.68 26.51 26.20
CA PRO A 115 6.19 27.68 26.87
C PRO A 115 5.21 28.02 28.01
N MET A 116 5.75 28.14 29.22
CA MET A 116 5.19 29.03 30.23
C MET A 116 4.77 30.33 29.55
N GLU A 117 3.67 30.95 30.01
CA GLU A 117 3.10 32.19 29.50
C GLU A 117 4.16 33.11 28.88
N ILE A 118 4.29 33.02 27.56
CA ILE A 118 5.24 33.78 26.77
C ILE A 118 4.37 34.61 25.84
N THR A 119 4.50 35.92 26.02
CA THR A 119 4.12 36.93 25.04
C THR A 119 4.45 36.45 23.62
N PRO A 120 3.57 36.67 22.62
CA PRO A 120 3.71 36.07 21.30
C PRO A 120 5.10 36.36 20.70
N ILE A 121 5.94 35.33 20.60
CA ILE A 121 7.23 35.41 19.89
C ILE A 121 6.92 35.43 18.38
N PRO A 122 7.46 36.38 17.60
CA PRO A 122 7.29 36.43 16.15
C PRO A 122 7.84 35.15 15.50
N GLN A 123 7.02 34.49 14.68
CA GLN A 123 7.43 33.32 13.89
C GLN A 123 8.52 33.76 12.88
N LYS A 124 9.78 33.41 13.15
CA LYS A 124 10.90 33.70 12.23
C LYS A 124 10.84 32.80 10.99
N ASN A 125 10.99 33.39 9.81
CA ASN A 125 11.00 32.76 8.48
C ASN A 125 12.09 31.65 8.40
N PRO A 126 11.89 30.51 7.69
CA PRO A 126 12.93 29.53 7.39
C PRO A 126 14.31 30.08 6.99
N ALA A 127 14.37 31.24 6.34
CA ALA A 127 15.62 31.94 6.05
C ALA A 127 16.33 32.46 7.32
N GLU A 128 15.59 33.05 8.25
CA GLU A 128 16.11 33.58 9.52
C GLU A 128 16.62 32.47 10.44
N LYS A 129 16.00 31.28 10.41
CA LYS A 129 16.50 30.10 11.13
C LYS A 129 17.85 29.61 10.60
N ALA A 130 18.14 29.84 9.32
CA ALA A 130 19.41 29.50 8.69
C ALA A 130 20.43 30.66 8.74
N GLY A 131 20.14 31.75 9.47
CA GLY A 131 21.02 32.92 9.57
C GLY A 131 20.99 33.84 8.35
N HIS A 132 20.04 33.66 7.42
CA HIS A 132 19.86 34.51 6.25
C HIS A 132 18.82 35.61 6.50
N PRO A 133 18.88 36.74 5.77
CA PRO A 133 17.85 37.77 5.83
C PRO A 133 16.45 37.21 5.52
N SER A 134 15.41 37.77 6.13
CA SER A 134 14.03 37.27 6.01
C SER A 134 13.45 37.29 4.59
N HIS A 135 14.04 38.06 3.66
CA HIS A 135 13.63 38.10 2.26
C HIS A 135 14.29 37.01 1.40
N TYR A 136 15.26 36.26 1.94
CA TYR A 136 15.92 35.19 1.19
C TYR A 136 14.98 33.99 1.02
N LEU A 137 15.05 33.37 -0.15
CA LEU A 137 14.23 32.24 -0.57
C LEU A 137 15.11 31.02 -0.80
N ARG A 138 14.56 29.83 -0.57
CA ARG A 138 15.29 28.58 -0.83
C ARG A 138 15.14 28.16 -2.29
N CYS A 139 16.25 27.83 -2.94
CA CYS A 139 16.24 27.29 -4.29
C CYS A 139 15.57 25.90 -4.33
N ILE A 140 14.70 25.70 -5.32
CA ILE A 140 13.96 24.43 -5.50
C ILE A 140 14.67 23.44 -6.45
N HIS A 141 15.75 23.85 -7.10
CA HIS A 141 16.50 22.98 -8.00
C HIS A 141 17.24 21.87 -7.26
N LEU A 142 17.24 20.67 -7.85
CA LEU A 142 17.78 19.46 -7.23
C LEU A 142 19.30 19.57 -7.02
N GLY A 143 19.76 19.45 -5.78
CA GLY A 143 21.17 19.51 -5.42
C GLY A 143 21.73 20.90 -5.14
N CYS A 144 20.97 21.99 -5.35
CA CYS A 144 21.46 23.35 -5.04
C CYS A 144 21.36 23.68 -3.54
N GLN A 145 20.16 23.56 -2.96
CA GLN A 145 19.86 23.82 -1.53
C GLN A 145 20.28 25.20 -0.97
N LYS A 146 20.70 26.15 -1.83
CA LYS A 146 21.10 27.50 -1.42
C LYS A 146 19.90 28.39 -1.11
N PHE A 147 20.08 29.32 -0.19
CA PHE A 147 19.21 30.48 -0.01
C PHE A 147 19.71 31.64 -0.86
N PHE A 148 18.80 32.39 -1.48
CA PHE A 148 19.13 33.50 -2.37
C PHE A 148 18.15 34.66 -2.23
N ASP A 149 18.60 35.87 -2.58
CA ASP A 149 17.74 37.04 -2.69
C ASP A 149 16.93 36.98 -4.01
N PRO A 150 15.57 37.05 -3.98
CA PRO A 150 14.76 37.13 -5.19
C PRO A 150 15.14 38.29 -6.13
N LEU A 151 15.72 39.38 -5.62
CA LEU A 151 16.13 40.54 -6.42
C LEU A 151 17.40 40.26 -7.23
N GLU A 152 18.30 39.45 -6.68
CA GLU A 152 19.60 39.12 -7.28
C GLU A 152 19.86 37.61 -7.21
N PRO A 153 19.16 36.80 -8.02
CA PRO A 153 19.30 35.36 -7.96
C PRO A 153 20.66 34.91 -8.52
N PRO A 154 21.46 34.16 -7.75
CA PRO A 154 22.79 33.73 -8.16
C PRO A 154 22.72 32.58 -9.17
N LYS A 155 23.87 32.30 -9.80
CA LYS A 155 24.06 31.10 -10.61
C LYS A 155 23.88 29.83 -9.77
N CYS A 156 23.11 28.90 -10.31
CA CYS A 156 22.70 27.64 -9.71
C CYS A 156 23.23 26.48 -10.54
N VAL A 157 24.07 25.63 -9.96
CA VAL A 157 24.51 24.38 -10.58
C VAL A 157 23.69 23.24 -9.97
N HIS A 158 22.86 22.59 -10.76
CA HIS A 158 21.88 21.63 -10.26
C HIS A 158 21.67 20.43 -11.19
N HIS A 159 20.92 19.45 -10.70
CA HIS A 159 20.45 18.31 -11.48
C HIS A 159 19.05 18.60 -12.04
N VAL A 160 18.81 18.23 -13.30
CA VAL A 160 17.52 18.47 -13.98
C VAL A 160 16.53 17.33 -13.69
N LYS A 161 17.04 16.12 -13.49
CA LYS A 161 16.25 14.91 -13.32
C LYS A 161 16.45 14.32 -11.92
N PRO A 162 15.47 13.58 -11.38
CA PRO A 162 15.52 13.03 -10.03
C PRO A 162 16.64 11.97 -9.85
N PRO A 163 16.99 11.65 -8.59
CA PRO A 163 17.95 10.60 -8.29
C PRO A 163 17.37 9.20 -8.56
N VAL A 164 18.25 8.24 -8.84
CA VAL A 164 17.96 6.84 -9.09
C VAL A 164 18.81 5.99 -8.16
N PHE A 165 18.18 4.99 -7.56
CA PHE A 165 18.83 4.03 -6.67
C PHE A 165 18.55 2.62 -7.20
N HIS A 166 19.61 1.88 -7.55
CA HIS A 166 19.51 0.51 -8.07
C HIS A 166 20.72 -0.30 -7.65
N GLU A 167 20.53 -1.54 -7.18
CA GLU A 167 21.62 -2.47 -6.82
C GLU A 167 22.75 -1.80 -6.01
N THR A 168 22.37 -1.07 -4.96
CA THR A 168 23.26 -0.28 -4.07
C THR A 168 23.91 0.97 -4.67
N ALA A 169 23.93 1.09 -6.00
CA ALA A 169 24.37 2.29 -6.71
C ALA A 169 23.33 3.40 -6.65
N LYS A 170 23.81 4.64 -6.49
CA LYS A 170 23.04 5.86 -6.35
C LYS A 170 23.56 6.89 -7.35
N TRP A 171 22.69 7.46 -8.17
CA TRP A 171 23.08 8.46 -9.17
C TRP A 171 21.95 9.40 -9.51
N TRP A 172 22.22 10.46 -10.25
CA TRP A 172 21.18 11.34 -10.79
C TRP A 172 20.76 10.88 -12.17
N SER A 173 19.46 10.85 -12.48
CA SER A 173 18.97 10.42 -13.80
C SER A 173 19.58 11.21 -14.97
N CYS A 174 20.02 12.44 -14.75
CA CYS A 174 20.74 13.26 -15.72
C CYS A 174 22.25 12.97 -15.80
N CYS A 175 22.82 12.25 -14.83
CA CYS A 175 24.23 11.88 -14.73
C CYS A 175 24.42 10.37 -14.45
N PRO A 176 24.05 9.46 -15.36
CA PRO A 176 24.18 8.02 -15.13
C PRO A 176 25.64 7.53 -14.96
N GLY A 177 26.62 8.30 -15.44
CA GLY A 177 28.05 7.99 -15.28
C GLY A 177 28.64 8.36 -13.91
N LYS A 178 27.94 9.15 -13.09
CA LYS A 178 28.41 9.57 -11.76
C LYS A 178 27.68 8.79 -10.67
N LYS A 179 28.01 7.50 -10.56
CA LYS A 179 27.44 6.60 -9.57
C LYS A 179 28.24 6.64 -8.28
N ALA A 180 27.55 6.72 -7.15
CA ALA A 180 28.10 6.54 -5.82
C ALA A 180 27.49 5.29 -5.18
N TYR A 181 28.22 4.63 -4.28
CA TYR A 181 27.74 3.43 -3.59
C TYR A 181 27.42 3.71 -2.11
N ASP A 182 27.98 4.79 -1.58
CA ASP A 182 27.73 5.42 -0.30
C ASP A 182 26.77 6.62 -0.44
N TRP A 183 26.22 7.09 0.69
CA TRP A 183 25.29 8.23 0.68
C TRP A 183 26.06 9.55 0.53
N GLU A 184 27.18 9.66 1.22
CA GLU A 184 28.08 10.81 1.23
C GLU A 184 28.63 11.08 -0.18
N GLY A 185 29.12 10.05 -0.86
CA GLY A 185 29.53 10.12 -2.27
C GLY A 185 28.40 10.58 -3.19
N PHE A 186 27.15 10.17 -2.94
CA PHE A 186 25.99 10.63 -3.73
C PHE A 186 25.68 12.13 -3.49
N GLN A 187 25.73 12.59 -2.23
CA GLN A 187 25.47 14.00 -1.89
C GLN A 187 26.51 14.96 -2.47
N THR A 188 27.74 14.49 -2.69
CA THR A 188 28.82 15.30 -3.27
C THR A 188 28.81 15.35 -4.80
N VAL A 189 27.92 14.61 -5.48
CA VAL A 189 27.84 14.62 -6.95
C VAL A 189 27.43 16.02 -7.45
N PRO A 190 28.32 16.74 -8.17
CA PRO A 190 28.03 18.09 -8.61
C PRO A 190 26.92 18.11 -9.66
N GLY A 191 26.08 19.15 -9.62
CA GLY A 191 25.04 19.40 -10.63
C GLY A 191 25.60 19.41 -12.05
N CYS A 192 24.77 19.07 -13.02
CA CYS A 192 25.15 18.98 -14.43
C CYS A 192 24.67 20.14 -15.31
N THR A 193 23.83 21.00 -14.75
CA THR A 193 23.19 22.09 -15.50
C THR A 193 23.33 23.38 -14.72
N GLU A 194 23.69 24.44 -15.43
CA GLU A 194 23.79 25.79 -14.90
C GLU A 194 22.51 26.57 -15.25
N SER A 195 21.88 27.15 -14.25
CA SER A 195 20.71 28.01 -14.38
C SER A 195 20.74 29.11 -13.31
N ILE A 196 19.65 29.84 -13.16
CA ILE A 196 19.49 30.85 -12.10
C ILE A 196 18.68 30.22 -10.97
N CYS A 197 19.03 30.52 -9.71
CA CYS A 197 18.24 30.07 -8.56
C CYS A 197 16.78 30.61 -8.67
N THR A 198 15.81 29.71 -8.54
CA THR A 198 14.38 30.05 -8.48
C THR A 198 13.71 29.38 -7.27
N ASN A 199 12.62 29.99 -6.79
CA ASN A 199 11.69 29.38 -5.82
C ASN A 199 10.36 28.96 -6.48
N VAL A 200 10.17 29.32 -7.75
CA VAL A 200 8.96 29.04 -8.53
C VAL A 200 9.17 27.78 -9.36
N ARG A 201 8.20 26.87 -9.31
CA ARG A 201 8.18 25.68 -10.17
C ARG A 201 7.58 26.07 -11.51
N GLU A 202 8.27 25.79 -12.62
CA GLU A 202 7.70 25.96 -13.96
C GLU A 202 6.54 24.98 -14.17
N GLU A 203 5.45 25.45 -14.75
CA GLU A 203 4.26 24.64 -15.07
C GLU A 203 4.61 23.62 -16.16
N GLY A 204 4.94 22.39 -15.74
CA GLY A 204 5.43 21.31 -16.61
C GLY A 204 6.68 20.59 -16.09
N GLY A 205 7.33 21.12 -15.06
CA GLY A 205 8.48 20.48 -14.41
C GLY A 205 8.11 19.27 -13.55
N ALA A 206 8.97 18.24 -13.56
CA ALA A 206 8.80 17.03 -12.76
C ALA A 206 8.51 17.36 -11.28
N LYS A 207 7.42 16.81 -10.74
CA LYS A 207 6.99 17.05 -9.35
C LYS A 207 8.01 16.48 -8.37
N VAL A 208 8.81 17.36 -7.76
CA VAL A 208 9.81 17.03 -6.72
C VAL A 208 9.17 16.43 -5.44
N GLY A 209 7.84 16.43 -5.32
CA GLY A 209 7.12 15.93 -4.15
C GLY A 209 6.78 14.43 -4.16
N GLU A 210 6.97 13.71 -5.26
CA GLU A 210 6.42 12.34 -5.41
C GLU A 210 7.48 11.24 -5.42
N PHE A 211 8.77 11.57 -5.31
CA PHE A 211 9.83 10.56 -5.32
C PHE A 211 10.78 10.69 -4.13
N MET A 212 10.32 10.21 -2.98
CA MET A 212 11.17 9.87 -1.82
C MET A 212 11.06 8.38 -1.47
N GLY A 213 11.21 7.50 -2.48
CA GLY A 213 11.38 6.07 -2.20
C GLY A 213 10.92 5.14 -3.30
N GLY A 214 11.81 4.83 -4.24
CA GLY A 214 12.06 3.43 -4.62
C GLY A 214 10.95 2.57 -5.23
N VAL A 215 9.87 3.09 -5.81
CA VAL A 215 8.88 2.28 -6.57
C VAL A 215 8.22 3.11 -7.68
N GLU A 216 8.91 3.54 -8.73
CA GLU A 216 8.22 4.02 -9.96
C GLU A 216 9.17 4.26 -11.15
N LEU A 217 10.03 3.29 -11.43
CA LEU A 217 10.62 3.12 -12.77
C LEU A 217 10.16 1.77 -13.37
N ARG A 218 8.88 1.41 -13.19
CA ARG A 218 8.20 0.60 -14.20
C ARG A 218 7.59 1.59 -15.19
N GLY A 219 7.97 1.42 -16.44
CA GLY A 219 7.98 2.45 -17.47
C GLY A 219 6.65 3.16 -17.69
N GLY A 220 6.78 4.34 -18.29
CA GLY A 220 5.68 5.05 -18.94
C GLY A 220 5.12 4.22 -20.09
N ASP A 221 4.25 3.30 -19.73
CA ASP A 221 3.11 2.93 -20.53
C ASP A 221 1.91 3.56 -19.81
N SER A 222 1.13 4.38 -20.51
CA SER A 222 -0.12 4.89 -19.99
C SER A 222 -1.12 3.74 -19.90
N GLY A 223 -0.91 2.83 -18.96
CA GLY A 223 -1.89 1.83 -18.59
C GLY A 223 -3.09 2.54 -17.98
N ASP A 224 -4.26 2.31 -18.57
CA ASP A 224 -5.52 2.83 -18.07
C ASP A 224 -5.61 2.64 -16.56
N LYS A 225 -5.98 3.71 -15.85
CA LYS A 225 -6.15 3.68 -14.40
C LYS A 225 -7.01 2.48 -14.02
N LEU A 226 -6.50 1.64 -13.12
CA LEU A 226 -7.26 0.53 -12.55
C LEU A 226 -8.57 1.08 -11.99
N MET A 227 -9.69 0.67 -12.59
CA MET A 227 -11.00 1.18 -12.21
C MET A 227 -11.37 0.76 -10.79
N ASP A 228 -12.19 1.57 -10.13
CA ASP A 228 -12.73 1.23 -8.82
C ASP A 228 -13.71 0.05 -8.91
N ALA A 229 -14.01 -0.56 -7.76
CA ALA A 229 -14.93 -1.70 -7.69
C ALA A 229 -16.35 -1.37 -8.22
N LYS A 230 -16.70 -0.08 -8.31
CA LYS A 230 -17.99 0.38 -8.82
C LYS A 230 -18.06 0.30 -10.35
N GLY A 231 -16.97 0.66 -11.04
CA GLY A 231 -16.87 0.54 -12.50
C GLY A 231 -16.91 -0.90 -13.02
N PHE A 232 -16.53 -1.89 -12.21
CA PHE A 232 -16.59 -3.31 -12.60
C PHE A 232 -18.02 -3.85 -12.72
N ASN A 233 -18.98 -3.29 -11.95
CA ASN A 233 -20.39 -3.72 -11.95
C ASN A 233 -21.30 -2.86 -12.85
N ASP A 234 -20.73 -1.92 -13.61
CA ASP A 234 -21.52 -1.09 -14.51
C ASP A 234 -21.94 -1.90 -15.76
N ARG A 235 -23.24 -2.19 -15.85
CA ARG A 235 -23.86 -3.02 -16.89
C ARG A 235 -23.75 -2.38 -18.28
N GLU A 236 -23.63 -1.06 -18.35
CA GLU A 236 -23.48 -0.32 -19.61
C GLU A 236 -22.04 -0.39 -20.10
N LEU A 237 -21.08 -0.23 -19.20
CA LEU A 237 -19.65 -0.42 -19.49
C LEU A 237 -19.31 -1.86 -19.88
N ALA A 238 -19.96 -2.85 -19.25
CA ALA A 238 -19.81 -4.27 -19.61
C ALA A 238 -20.32 -4.56 -21.03
N ARG A 239 -21.42 -3.91 -21.45
CA ARG A 239 -21.97 -4.03 -22.81
C ARG A 239 -21.03 -3.42 -23.84
N ASP A 240 -20.50 -2.23 -23.58
CA ASP A 240 -19.56 -1.56 -24.48
C ASP A 240 -18.24 -2.34 -24.62
N ARG A 241 -17.78 -2.97 -23.53
CA ARG A 241 -16.62 -3.88 -23.58
C ARG A 241 -16.90 -5.14 -24.40
N LEU A 242 -18.06 -5.75 -24.25
CA LEU A 242 -18.46 -6.90 -25.09
C LEU A 242 -18.56 -6.50 -26.56
N LYS A 243 -19.02 -5.28 -26.85
CA LYS A 243 -19.03 -4.70 -28.19
C LYS A 243 -17.61 -4.51 -28.73
N GLN A 244 -16.71 -3.88 -27.97
CA GLN A 244 -15.32 -3.70 -28.36
C GLN A 244 -14.58 -5.03 -28.59
N VAL A 245 -14.81 -6.03 -27.73
CA VAL A 245 -14.26 -7.37 -27.92
C VAL A 245 -14.86 -8.01 -29.16
N GLY A 246 -16.16 -7.84 -29.40
CA GLY A 246 -16.83 -8.29 -30.63
C GLY A 246 -16.26 -7.62 -31.89
N ASP A 247 -16.01 -6.31 -31.85
CA ASP A 247 -15.44 -5.53 -32.95
C ASP A 247 -13.98 -5.90 -33.21
N LEU A 248 -13.18 -6.13 -32.16
CA LEU A 248 -11.81 -6.65 -32.26
C LEU A 248 -11.77 -8.07 -32.83
N VAL A 249 -12.71 -8.93 -32.43
CA VAL A 249 -12.86 -10.27 -33.01
C VAL A 249 -13.28 -10.17 -34.48
N LYS A 250 -14.13 -9.21 -34.84
CA LYS A 250 -14.59 -8.93 -36.22
C LYS A 250 -13.48 -8.37 -37.12
N GLU A 251 -12.59 -7.52 -36.57
CA GLU A 251 -11.42 -7.00 -37.29
C GLU A 251 -10.32 -8.04 -37.48
N GLN A 252 -10.12 -8.92 -36.49
CA GLN A 252 -8.94 -9.78 -36.46
C GLN A 252 -9.21 -11.21 -36.96
N TRP A 253 -10.48 -11.63 -37.08
CA TRP A 253 -10.87 -12.98 -37.51
C TRP A 253 -12.01 -12.89 -38.54
N CYS A 254 -11.61 -12.80 -39.81
CA CYS A 254 -12.49 -12.88 -40.97
C CYS A 254 -13.27 -14.21 -40.98
N ASP A 255 -14.54 -14.14 -41.44
CA ASP A 255 -15.46 -15.25 -41.79
C ASP A 255 -16.43 -15.81 -40.72
N VAL A 256 -16.92 -14.98 -39.79
CA VAL A 256 -18.21 -15.26 -39.12
C VAL A 256 -19.26 -14.34 -39.72
N ASP A 257 -20.28 -14.92 -40.37
CA ASP A 257 -21.35 -14.13 -40.97
C ASP A 257 -22.19 -13.43 -39.88
N GLU A 258 -22.60 -12.19 -40.17
CA GLU A 258 -23.27 -11.29 -39.22
C GLU A 258 -24.57 -11.87 -38.67
N ALA A 259 -25.28 -12.72 -39.44
CA ALA A 259 -26.51 -13.36 -38.99
C ALA A 259 -26.24 -14.47 -37.96
N SER A 260 -25.17 -15.25 -38.12
CA SER A 260 -24.74 -16.25 -37.13
C SER A 260 -24.32 -15.61 -35.81
N TRP A 261 -23.68 -14.44 -35.87
CA TRP A 261 -23.26 -13.69 -34.69
C TRP A 261 -24.44 -13.04 -33.95
N GLU A 262 -25.37 -12.42 -34.67
CA GLU A 262 -26.60 -11.86 -34.08
C GLU A 262 -27.53 -12.94 -33.52
N GLN A 263 -27.57 -14.14 -34.12
CA GLN A 263 -28.30 -15.29 -33.57
C GLN A 263 -27.72 -15.75 -32.23
N LEU A 264 -26.39 -15.79 -32.10
CA LEU A 264 -25.69 -16.11 -30.85
C LEU A 264 -25.92 -15.05 -29.76
N LEU A 265 -25.83 -13.76 -30.12
CA LEU A 265 -26.12 -12.66 -29.19
C LEU A 265 -27.60 -12.61 -28.80
N GLY A 266 -28.50 -12.97 -29.72
CA GLY A 266 -29.94 -13.09 -29.49
C GLY A 266 -30.29 -14.16 -28.46
N GLN A 267 -29.59 -15.29 -28.45
CA GLN A 267 -29.74 -16.34 -27.43
C GLN A 267 -29.27 -15.90 -26.03
N MET A 268 -28.40 -14.88 -25.93
CA MET A 268 -27.96 -14.30 -24.66
C MET A 268 -28.91 -13.22 -24.11
N LYS A 269 -29.84 -12.67 -24.91
CA LYS A 269 -30.72 -11.55 -24.51
C LYS A 269 -31.89 -11.94 -23.59
N GLY A 270 -32.09 -13.22 -23.27
CA GLY A 270 -33.22 -13.69 -22.45
C GLY A 270 -32.80 -14.59 -21.31
N VAL A 271 -31.96 -14.12 -20.38
CA VAL A 271 -31.50 -14.94 -19.26
C VAL A 271 -31.36 -14.07 -18.00
N GLY A 272 -32.03 -14.48 -16.92
CA GLY A 272 -32.06 -13.82 -15.63
C GLY A 272 -31.98 -14.86 -14.50
N ASP A 273 -30.95 -14.66 -13.67
CA ASP A 273 -30.59 -15.21 -12.36
C ASP A 273 -30.93 -16.69 -12.03
N GLY A 274 -29.90 -17.54 -12.08
CA GLY A 274 -29.88 -18.86 -11.44
C GLY A 274 -28.64 -19.72 -11.76
N SER A 275 -28.19 -20.54 -10.81
CA SER A 275 -26.95 -21.37 -10.86
C SER A 275 -26.78 -22.28 -12.09
N GLU A 276 -27.84 -22.54 -12.84
CA GLU A 276 -27.82 -23.26 -14.12
C GLU A 276 -27.12 -22.45 -15.23
N GLU A 277 -27.05 -21.13 -15.08
CA GLU A 277 -26.53 -20.16 -16.06
C GLU A 277 -25.01 -20.15 -16.14
N GLU A 278 -24.31 -20.28 -15.01
CA GLU A 278 -22.85 -20.41 -15.01
C GLU A 278 -22.42 -21.69 -15.72
N LYS A 279 -23.24 -22.74 -15.61
CA LYS A 279 -23.03 -24.02 -16.27
C LYS A 279 -23.25 -23.90 -17.78
N LYS A 280 -24.31 -23.23 -18.22
CA LYS A 280 -24.57 -22.93 -19.64
C LYS A 280 -23.51 -22.02 -20.25
N LEU A 281 -23.03 -21.00 -19.52
CA LEU A 281 -21.95 -20.12 -19.96
C LEU A 281 -20.62 -20.86 -20.08
N ARG A 282 -20.32 -21.79 -19.17
CA ARG A 282 -19.16 -22.68 -19.28
C ARG A 282 -19.27 -23.64 -20.46
N GLU A 283 -20.45 -24.18 -20.72
CA GLU A 283 -20.71 -25.04 -21.89
C GLU A 283 -20.54 -24.27 -23.20
N ILE A 284 -21.13 -23.07 -23.31
CA ILE A 284 -20.98 -22.21 -24.49
C ILE A 284 -19.53 -21.77 -24.68
N GLY A 285 -18.85 -21.37 -23.60
CA GLY A 285 -17.42 -21.04 -23.61
C GLY A 285 -16.54 -22.22 -24.04
N ALA A 286 -16.91 -23.46 -23.66
CA ALA A 286 -16.23 -24.66 -24.09
C ALA A 286 -16.43 -24.95 -25.59
N VAL A 287 -17.64 -24.75 -26.11
CA VAL A 287 -17.95 -24.89 -27.55
C VAL A 287 -17.16 -23.89 -28.38
N ILE A 288 -17.13 -22.61 -27.98
CA ILE A 288 -16.35 -21.57 -28.66
C ILE A 288 -14.85 -21.90 -28.64
N LYS A 289 -14.33 -22.32 -27.47
CA LYS A 289 -12.92 -22.70 -27.32
C LYS A 289 -12.56 -23.94 -28.17
N ALA A 290 -13.48 -24.88 -28.30
CA ALA A 290 -13.30 -26.07 -29.13
C ALA A 290 -13.32 -25.73 -30.63
N ALA A 291 -14.22 -24.86 -31.07
CA ALA A 291 -14.28 -24.40 -32.46
C ALA A 291 -13.00 -23.65 -32.86
N ILE A 292 -12.50 -22.76 -31.99
CA ILE A 292 -11.24 -22.03 -32.21
C ILE A 292 -10.06 -23.00 -32.27
N LYS A 293 -9.95 -23.94 -31.31
CA LYS A 293 -8.89 -24.96 -31.33
C LYS A 293 -8.95 -25.86 -32.57
N GLY A 294 -10.13 -26.25 -33.00
CA GLY A 294 -10.32 -27.07 -34.21
C GLY A 294 -9.79 -26.37 -35.45
N LYS A 295 -10.10 -25.08 -35.60
CA LYS A 295 -9.62 -24.27 -36.73
C LYS A 295 -8.12 -23.99 -36.68
N ILE A 296 -7.54 -23.80 -35.50
CA ILE A 296 -6.08 -23.71 -35.33
C ILE A 296 -5.40 -25.02 -35.74
N VAL A 297 -5.94 -26.18 -35.33
CA VAL A 297 -5.38 -27.49 -35.67
C VAL A 297 -5.54 -27.81 -37.17
N GLU A 298 -6.66 -27.44 -37.80
CA GLU A 298 -6.80 -27.53 -39.27
C GLU A 298 -5.81 -26.63 -40.01
N GLY A 299 -5.61 -25.39 -39.54
CA GLY A 299 -4.63 -24.47 -40.10
C GLY A 299 -3.18 -24.96 -39.96
N MET A 300 -2.84 -25.62 -38.86
CA MET A 300 -1.52 -26.24 -38.63
C MET A 300 -1.32 -27.55 -39.41
N ARG A 301 -2.38 -28.16 -39.97
CA ARG A 301 -2.29 -29.41 -40.75
C ARG A 301 -2.08 -29.16 -42.25
N ILE A 302 -2.20 -27.90 -42.69
CA ILE A 302 -2.04 -27.46 -44.09
C ILE A 302 -0.65 -26.82 -44.32
N SER A 303 0.23 -26.81 -43.31
CA SER A 303 1.64 -26.36 -43.41
C SER A 303 2.63 -27.51 -43.35
#